data_AF-A0A0Q6WBZ6-F1
#
_entry.id   AF-A0A0Q6WBZ6-F1
#
_cell.length_a   1.000
_cell.length_b   1.000
_cell.length_c   1.000
_cell.angle_alpha   90.00
_cell.angle_beta   90.00
_cell.angle_gamma   90.00
#
_symmetry.space_group_name_H-M   'P 1'
#
loop_
_entity.id
_entity.type
_entity.pdbx_description
1 polymer ?
#
loop_
_entity_poly.entity_id
_entity_poly.type
_entity_poly.pdbx_seq_one_letter_code
_entity_poly.pdbx_strand_id
1 'polypeptide(L)'
;MSEIRSLKFDTAEHSLAATLGSLDREIGSHETAAASLKKKAQAMLERARDHERIAAELVEARDKLLSLDLKLPKGMKGLAPRKRERRGSFAWRVRENALQLISKAGRPLGRAELLDGLIKMGVNIGSSNPSRAIGRIMWLAEEFEYQNNGYWIAGRPLAEENVSVKRYKAPKGQR
;
A
#
# COMPACT_ATOMS: atom_id res chain seq x y z
N MET A 1 -82.66 17.99 -41.12
CA MET A 1 -81.25 17.96 -41.58
C MET A 1 -80.40 18.70 -40.57
N SER A 2 -79.95 18.03 -39.50
CA SER A 2 -79.14 18.65 -38.45
C SER A 2 -78.21 17.63 -37.82
N GLU A 3 -77.02 17.43 -38.39
CA GLU A 3 -75.98 16.65 -37.72
C GLU A 3 -74.60 17.13 -38.18
N ILE A 4 -74.14 18.25 -37.59
CA ILE A 4 -72.74 18.67 -37.68
C ILE A 4 -72.36 19.24 -36.31
N ARG A 5 -71.61 18.45 -35.52
CA ARG A 5 -70.57 18.88 -34.56
C ARG A 5 -70.19 17.72 -33.65
N SER A 6 -69.22 16.89 -34.02
CA SER A 6 -68.60 15.98 -33.05
C SER A 6 -67.20 15.42 -33.42
N LEU A 7 -66.34 16.17 -34.12
CA LEU A 7 -65.05 15.62 -34.59
C LEU A 7 -63.84 16.56 -34.43
N LYS A 8 -63.73 17.31 -33.32
CA LYS A 8 -62.52 18.12 -33.03
C LYS A 8 -61.96 18.04 -31.61
N PHE A 9 -62.55 17.22 -30.71
CA PHE A 9 -62.12 17.14 -29.31
C PHE A 9 -61.09 16.03 -29.04
N ASP A 10 -61.07 14.96 -29.83
CA ASP A 10 -60.24 13.78 -29.52
C ASP A 10 -58.73 14.03 -29.63
N THR A 11 -58.27 14.92 -30.53
CA THR A 11 -56.82 15.13 -30.75
C THR A 11 -56.15 15.94 -29.63
N ALA A 12 -56.87 16.86 -29.00
CA ALA A 12 -56.36 17.68 -27.92
C ALA A 12 -56.22 16.86 -26.61
N GLU A 13 -57.19 15.99 -26.33
CA GLU A 13 -57.16 15.11 -25.16
C GLU A 13 -56.02 14.08 -25.25
N HIS A 14 -55.78 13.50 -26.44
CA HIS A 14 -54.65 12.60 -26.66
C HIS A 14 -53.29 13.31 -26.53
N SER A 15 -53.20 14.59 -26.91
CA SER A 15 -51.98 15.39 -26.75
C SER A 15 -51.70 15.76 -25.28
N LEU A 16 -52.74 16.07 -24.50
CA LEU A 16 -52.62 16.34 -23.08
C LEU A 16 -52.26 15.08 -22.28
N ALA A 17 -52.90 13.95 -22.57
CA ALA A 17 -52.58 12.68 -21.93
C ALA A 17 -51.13 12.24 -22.20
N ALA A 18 -50.63 12.45 -23.42
CA ALA A 18 -49.25 12.15 -23.78
C ALA A 18 -48.23 13.05 -23.05
N THR A 19 -48.54 14.34 -22.89
CA THR A 19 -47.68 15.28 -22.15
C THR A 19 -47.67 14.99 -20.65
N LEU A 20 -48.83 14.68 -20.05
CA LEU A 20 -48.92 14.25 -18.65
C LEU A 20 -48.13 12.95 -18.41
N GLY A 21 -48.28 11.94 -19.27
CA GLY A 21 -47.49 10.71 -19.15
C GLY A 21 -45.99 10.89 -19.40
N SER A 22 -45.56 11.95 -20.10
CA SER A 22 -44.15 12.33 -20.20
C SER A 22 -43.67 12.96 -18.89
N LEU A 23 -44.45 13.86 -18.30
CA LEU A 23 -44.15 14.51 -17.03
C LEU A 23 -44.08 13.50 -15.88
N ASP A 24 -45.03 12.55 -15.80
CA ASP A 24 -45.02 11.52 -14.75
C ASP A 24 -43.76 10.64 -14.81
N ARG A 25 -43.29 10.32 -16.03
CA ARG A 25 -42.04 9.58 -16.23
C ARG A 25 -40.82 10.39 -15.82
N GLU A 26 -40.81 11.68 -16.15
CA GLU A 26 -39.72 12.58 -15.79
C GLU A 26 -39.68 12.80 -14.27
N ILE A 27 -40.83 13.03 -13.62
CA ILE A 27 -40.98 13.12 -12.16
C ILE A 27 -40.46 11.85 -11.51
N GLY A 28 -40.92 10.67 -11.94
CA GLY A 28 -40.44 9.39 -11.40
C GLY A 28 -38.93 9.20 -11.58
N SER A 29 -38.36 9.64 -12.71
CA SER A 29 -36.92 9.58 -12.94
C SER A 29 -36.15 10.49 -11.96
N HIS A 30 -36.66 11.70 -11.70
CA HIS A 30 -36.05 12.63 -10.75
C HIS A 30 -36.18 12.15 -9.30
N GLU A 31 -37.31 11.56 -8.92
CA GLU A 31 -37.50 10.99 -7.59
C GLU A 31 -36.55 9.82 -7.33
N THR A 32 -36.40 8.92 -8.31
CA THR A 32 -35.43 7.82 -8.19
C THR A 32 -33.98 8.31 -8.14
N ALA A 33 -33.63 9.32 -8.94
CA ALA A 33 -32.32 9.96 -8.88
C ALA A 33 -32.07 10.61 -7.51
N ALA A 34 -33.02 11.37 -6.98
CA ALA A 34 -32.95 12.00 -5.67
C ALA A 34 -32.80 10.98 -4.54
N ALA A 35 -33.56 9.87 -4.59
CA ALA A 35 -33.44 8.78 -3.62
C ALA A 35 -32.05 8.13 -3.66
N SER A 36 -31.48 7.94 -4.87
CA SER A 36 -30.13 7.39 -5.03
C SER A 36 -29.05 8.32 -4.48
N LEU A 37 -29.19 9.64 -4.68
CA LEU A 37 -28.28 10.65 -4.15
C LEU A 37 -28.36 10.71 -2.63
N LYS A 38 -29.57 10.65 -2.06
CA LYS A 38 -29.78 10.62 -0.60
C LYS A 38 -29.08 9.41 0.03
N LYS A 39 -29.21 8.22 -0.57
CA LYS A 39 -28.49 7.01 -0.11
C LYS A 39 -26.97 7.18 -0.17
N LYS A 40 -26.44 7.76 -1.25
CA LYS A 40 -24.99 8.02 -1.37
C LYS A 40 -24.49 9.02 -0.33
N ALA A 41 -25.24 10.10 -0.09
CA ALA A 41 -24.90 11.08 0.93
C ALA A 41 -24.88 10.46 2.33
N GLN A 42 -25.86 9.61 2.64
CA GLN A 42 -25.90 8.89 3.92
C GLN A 42 -24.70 7.96 4.10
N ALA A 43 -24.34 7.19 3.06
CA ALA A 43 -23.15 6.34 3.11
C ALA A 43 -21.84 7.14 3.26
N MET A 44 -21.75 8.34 2.67
CA MET A 44 -20.59 9.23 2.86
C MET A 44 -20.53 9.78 4.30
N LEU A 45 -21.67 10.14 4.89
CA LEU A 45 -21.73 10.60 6.28
C LEU A 45 -21.35 9.50 7.27
N GLU A 46 -21.77 8.26 7.04
CA GLU A 46 -21.36 7.12 7.86
C GLU A 46 -19.84 6.91 7.82
N ARG A 47 -19.24 6.92 6.62
CA ARG A 47 -17.78 6.83 6.48
C ARG A 47 -17.04 7.98 7.16
N ALA A 48 -17.57 9.21 7.07
CA ALA A 48 -16.97 10.36 7.75
C ALA A 48 -16.93 10.15 9.27
N ARG A 49 -18.04 9.67 9.85
CA ARG A 49 -18.11 9.33 11.29
C ARG A 49 -17.14 8.22 11.69
N ASP A 50 -17.00 7.18 10.85
CA ASP A 50 -16.02 6.12 11.10
C ASP A 50 -14.58 6.66 11.12
N HIS A 51 -14.25 7.56 10.18
CA HIS A 51 -12.95 8.20 10.14
C HIS A 51 -12.71 9.12 11.35
N GLU A 52 -13.72 9.86 11.80
CA GLU A 52 -13.64 10.67 13.02
C GLU A 52 -13.39 9.81 14.26
N ARG A 53 -14.06 8.65 14.37
CA ARG A 53 -13.83 7.70 15.46
C ARG A 53 -12.39 7.17 15.45
N ILE A 54 -11.89 6.74 14.30
CA ILE A 54 -10.51 6.26 14.16
C ILE A 54 -9.51 7.38 14.51
N ALA A 55 -9.77 8.61 14.07
CA ALA A 55 -8.91 9.74 14.39
C ALA A 55 -8.84 9.99 15.90
N ALA A 56 -9.99 9.91 16.60
CA ALA A 56 -10.04 10.04 18.05
C ALA A 56 -9.25 8.92 18.76
N GLU A 57 -9.41 7.66 18.34
CA GLU A 57 -8.66 6.51 18.88
C GLU A 57 -7.14 6.69 18.69
N LEU A 58 -6.71 7.21 17.53
CA LEU A 58 -5.30 7.47 17.25
C LEU A 58 -4.73 8.61 18.09
N VAL A 59 -5.50 9.67 18.35
CA VAL A 59 -5.10 10.75 19.25
C VAL A 59 -4.93 10.22 20.66
N GLU A 60 -5.89 9.42 21.15
CA GLU A 60 -5.81 8.81 22.47
C GLU A 60 -4.61 7.86 22.58
N ALA A 61 -4.36 7.03 21.57
CA ALA A 61 -3.18 6.16 21.52
C ALA A 61 -1.87 6.95 21.53
N ARG A 62 -1.82 8.07 20.80
CA ARG A 62 -0.67 8.98 20.81
C ARG A 62 -0.44 9.57 22.21
N ASP A 63 -1.48 10.03 22.87
CA ASP A 63 -1.36 10.63 24.20
C ASP A 63 -0.95 9.59 25.25
N LYS A 64 -1.46 8.35 25.15
CA LYS A 64 -0.97 7.21 25.94
C LYS A 64 0.51 6.95 25.69
N LEU A 65 0.96 6.94 24.43
CA LEU A 65 2.38 6.77 24.10
C LEU A 65 3.26 7.90 24.63
N LEU A 66 2.77 9.14 24.66
CA LEU A 66 3.49 10.26 25.25
C LEU A 66 3.56 10.17 26.78
N SER A 67 2.53 9.63 27.42
CA SER A 67 2.51 9.41 28.88
C SER A 67 3.42 8.27 29.33
N LEU A 68 3.66 7.30 28.46
CA LEU A 68 4.70 6.31 28.64
C LEU A 68 6.04 7.03 28.39
N ASP A 69 6.77 7.35 29.46
CA ASP A 69 8.10 7.96 29.43
C ASP A 69 9.11 6.98 28.81
N LEU A 70 8.98 6.77 27.50
CA LEU A 70 9.87 5.99 26.68
C LEU A 70 11.15 6.82 26.57
N LYS A 71 12.18 6.44 27.33
CA LYS A 71 13.54 6.92 27.15
C LYS A 71 14.00 6.56 25.73
N LEU A 72 13.68 7.41 24.75
CA LEU A 72 14.26 7.34 23.43
C LEU A 72 15.78 7.53 23.57
N PRO A 73 16.61 6.70 22.93
CA PRO A 73 18.06 6.90 22.96
C PRO A 73 18.39 8.31 22.47
N LYS A 74 19.02 9.10 23.35
CA LYS A 74 19.41 10.48 23.10
C LYS A 74 20.53 10.52 22.05
N GLY A 75 20.14 10.48 20.77
CA GLY A 75 21.07 10.39 19.65
C GLY A 75 20.50 10.60 18.25
N MET A 76 19.18 10.74 18.06
CA MET A 76 18.61 11.07 16.74
C MET A 76 18.79 12.56 16.42
N LYS A 77 20.00 12.95 16.01
CA LYS A 77 20.23 14.22 15.31
C LYS A 77 19.46 14.19 13.99
N GLY A 78 18.50 15.10 13.84
CA GLY A 78 17.93 15.53 12.56
C GLY A 78 17.50 14.39 11.64
N LEU A 79 16.30 13.86 11.85
CA LEU A 79 15.60 13.11 10.80
C LEU A 79 15.35 14.08 9.64
N ALA A 80 16.30 14.16 8.71
CA ALA A 80 16.02 14.66 7.37
C ALA A 80 14.73 13.96 6.90
N PRO A 81 13.77 14.69 6.29
CA PRO A 81 12.47 14.11 5.94
C PRO A 81 12.73 12.82 5.17
N ARG A 82 12.30 11.67 5.75
CA ARG A 82 12.47 10.32 5.18
C ARG A 82 12.01 10.43 3.74
N LYS A 83 12.95 10.45 2.78
CA LYS A 83 12.63 10.60 1.35
C LYS A 83 11.61 9.51 1.07
N ARG A 84 10.37 9.93 0.82
CA ARG A 84 9.22 9.05 0.57
C ARG A 84 9.72 7.92 -0.34
N GLU A 85 9.66 6.68 0.14
CA GLU A 85 10.15 5.55 -0.63
C GLU A 85 9.45 5.56 -1.98
N ARG A 86 10.23 5.83 -3.04
CA ARG A 86 9.70 5.84 -4.39
C ARG A 86 9.41 4.40 -4.76
N ARG A 87 8.17 3.97 -4.56
CA ARG A 87 7.61 2.70 -5.07
C ARG A 87 7.89 2.67 -6.58
N GLY A 88 8.72 1.71 -7.02
CA GLY A 88 9.20 1.62 -8.41
C GLY A 88 10.67 2.01 -8.64
N SER A 89 11.36 2.61 -7.66
CA SER A 89 12.80 2.85 -7.74
C SER A 89 13.57 1.52 -7.88
N PHE A 90 14.76 1.59 -8.49
CA PHE A 90 15.63 0.43 -8.63
C PHE A 90 15.93 -0.22 -7.27
N ALA A 91 16.26 0.57 -6.25
CA ALA A 91 16.48 0.09 -4.90
C ALA A 91 15.24 -0.60 -4.30
N TRP A 92 14.04 -0.04 -4.51
CA TRP A 92 12.80 -0.66 -4.07
C TRP A 92 12.58 -2.03 -4.73
N ARG A 93 12.78 -2.13 -6.06
CA ARG A 93 12.68 -3.40 -6.79
C ARG A 93 13.69 -4.43 -6.30
N VAL A 94 14.95 -4.02 -6.07
CA VAL A 94 15.99 -4.91 -5.56
C VAL A 94 15.61 -5.45 -4.18
N ARG A 95 15.13 -4.59 -3.27
CA ARG A 95 14.74 -5.00 -1.92
C ARG A 95 13.56 -5.97 -1.91
N GLU A 96 12.51 -5.67 -2.67
CA GLU A 96 11.33 -6.53 -2.79
C GLU A 96 11.69 -7.93 -3.31
N ASN A 97 12.48 -8.00 -4.39
CA ASN A 97 12.91 -9.29 -4.94
C ASN A 97 13.92 -10.01 -4.03
N ALA A 98 14.80 -9.28 -3.34
CA ALA A 98 15.72 -9.86 -2.37
C ALA A 98 14.97 -10.49 -1.19
N LEU A 99 13.91 -9.84 -0.69
CA LEU A 99 13.07 -10.38 0.37
C LEU A 99 12.39 -11.69 -0.05
N GLN A 100 11.92 -11.77 -1.30
CA GLN A 100 11.38 -13.01 -1.87
C GLN A 100 12.44 -14.11 -1.98
N LEU A 101 13.65 -13.78 -2.46
CA LEU A 101 14.75 -14.74 -2.58
C LEU A 101 15.18 -15.31 -1.22
N ILE A 102 15.39 -14.44 -0.23
CA ILE A 102 15.81 -14.85 1.13
C ILE A 102 14.70 -15.67 1.79
N SER A 103 13.44 -15.26 1.63
CA SER A 103 12.30 -16.01 2.18
C SER A 103 12.15 -17.39 1.56
N LYS A 104 12.35 -17.52 0.23
CA LYS A 104 12.29 -18.81 -0.47
C LYS A 104 13.47 -19.71 -0.12
N ALA A 105 14.66 -19.14 0.03
CA ALA A 105 15.87 -19.89 0.34
C ALA A 105 15.90 -20.38 1.79
N GLY A 106 15.21 -19.70 2.71
CA GLY A 106 15.18 -20.07 4.13
C GLY A 106 16.54 -19.91 4.84
N ARG A 107 17.51 -19.26 4.21
CA ARG A 107 18.86 -19.01 4.75
C ARG A 107 19.38 -17.63 4.36
N PRO A 108 20.37 -17.07 5.08
CA PRO A 108 21.05 -15.86 4.65
C PRO A 108 21.67 -16.04 3.26
N LEU A 109 21.53 -15.03 2.40
CA LEU A 109 22.06 -15.06 1.04
C LEU A 109 23.20 -14.07 0.85
N GLY A 110 24.28 -14.53 0.23
CA GLY A 110 25.42 -13.70 -0.12
C GLY A 110 25.12 -12.72 -1.27
N ARG A 111 25.97 -11.72 -1.46
CA ARG A 111 25.81 -10.72 -2.54
C ARG A 111 25.77 -11.35 -3.94
N ALA A 112 26.59 -12.37 -4.17
CA ALA A 112 26.64 -13.08 -5.45
C ALA A 112 25.37 -13.91 -5.70
N GLU A 113 24.85 -14.58 -4.67
CA GLU A 113 23.61 -15.36 -4.75
C GLU A 113 22.40 -14.45 -4.98
N LEU A 114 22.35 -13.32 -4.28
CA LEU A 114 21.33 -12.29 -4.51
C LEU A 114 21.40 -11.74 -5.93
N LEU A 115 22.61 -11.48 -6.45
CA LEU A 115 22.80 -11.01 -7.82
C LEU A 115 22.26 -12.03 -8.84
N ASP A 116 22.66 -13.29 -8.72
CA ASP A 116 22.20 -14.37 -9.61
C ASP A 116 20.68 -14.55 -9.54
N GLY A 117 20.11 -14.56 -8.33
CA GLY A 117 18.67 -14.63 -8.13
C GLY A 117 17.92 -13.44 -8.75
N LEU A 118 18.44 -12.22 -8.60
CA LEU A 118 17.83 -11.01 -9.17
C LEU A 118 17.87 -11.01 -10.70
N ILE A 119 18.96 -11.48 -11.30
CA ILE A 119 19.07 -11.64 -12.76
C ILE A 119 18.05 -12.66 -13.26
N LYS A 120 17.92 -13.81 -12.59
CA LYS A 120 16.92 -14.85 -12.91
C LYS A 120 15.48 -14.34 -12.81
N MET A 121 15.22 -13.40 -11.92
CA MET A 121 13.92 -12.72 -11.78
C MET A 121 13.71 -11.59 -12.80
N GLY A 122 14.63 -11.38 -13.74
CA GLY A 122 14.53 -10.36 -14.79
C GLY A 122 14.88 -8.94 -14.34
N VAL A 123 15.55 -8.77 -13.19
CA VAL A 123 15.97 -7.45 -12.70
C VAL A 123 17.23 -7.01 -13.44
N ASN A 124 17.11 -6.03 -14.33
CA ASN A 124 18.26 -5.42 -15.01
C ASN A 124 19.03 -4.47 -14.06
N ILE A 125 20.33 -4.69 -13.90
CA ILE A 125 21.21 -3.90 -13.03
C ILE A 125 22.24 -3.18 -13.89
N GLY A 126 21.93 -1.95 -14.30
CA GLY A 126 22.81 -1.09 -15.12
C GLY A 126 23.99 -0.46 -14.35
N SER A 127 24.62 -1.19 -13.45
CA SER A 127 25.79 -0.73 -12.68
C SER A 127 27.06 -1.38 -13.20
N SER A 128 28.17 -0.64 -13.21
CA SER A 128 29.51 -1.19 -13.52
C SER A 128 29.94 -2.30 -12.54
N ASN A 129 29.42 -2.28 -11.31
CA ASN A 129 29.58 -3.37 -10.35
C ASN A 129 28.23 -3.69 -9.69
N PRO A 130 27.46 -4.64 -10.26
CA PRO A 130 26.12 -5.01 -9.78
C PRO A 130 26.11 -5.55 -8.35
N SER A 131 27.04 -6.45 -8.01
CA SER A 131 27.14 -7.06 -6.68
C SER A 131 27.37 -6.02 -5.58
N ARG A 132 28.24 -5.04 -5.85
CA ARG A 132 28.50 -3.93 -4.91
C ARG A 132 27.32 -2.98 -4.78
N ALA A 133 26.59 -2.74 -5.88
CA ALA A 133 25.38 -1.92 -5.86
C ALA A 133 24.28 -2.56 -4.99
N ILE A 134 24.05 -3.88 -5.16
CA ILE A 134 23.12 -4.64 -4.32
C ILE A 134 23.55 -4.56 -2.86
N GLY A 135 24.82 -4.84 -2.55
CA GLY A 135 25.31 -4.78 -1.17
C GLY A 135 25.09 -3.42 -0.51
N ARG A 136 25.23 -2.32 -1.25
CA ARG A 136 24.93 -0.96 -0.75
C ARG A 136 23.44 -0.75 -0.49
N ILE A 137 22.57 -1.22 -1.39
CA ILE A 137 21.11 -1.13 -1.23
C ILE A 137 20.66 -1.92 0.00
N MET A 138 21.13 -3.15 0.13
CA MET A 138 20.79 -4.04 1.25
C MET A 138 21.31 -3.49 2.59
N TRP A 139 22.53 -2.92 2.61
CA TRP A 139 23.11 -2.34 3.82
C TRP A 139 22.36 -1.11 4.34
N LEU A 140 21.80 -0.29 3.44
CA LEU A 140 21.07 0.92 3.81
C LEU A 140 19.61 0.66 4.19
N ALA A 141 19.13 -0.57 4.02
CA ALA A 141 17.76 -0.94 4.26
C ALA A 141 17.60 -1.51 5.67
N GLU A 142 16.71 -0.91 6.47
CA GLU A 142 16.43 -1.32 7.86
C GLU A 142 15.80 -2.72 7.95
N GLU A 143 15.22 -3.22 6.85
CA GLU A 143 14.57 -4.53 6.76
C GLU A 143 15.55 -5.71 6.65
N PHE A 144 16.85 -5.45 6.46
CA PHE A 144 17.87 -6.49 6.31
C PHE A 144 19.00 -6.37 7.33
N GLU A 145 19.49 -7.51 7.79
CA GLU A 145 20.65 -7.62 8.66
C GLU A 145 21.72 -8.51 8.01
N TYR A 146 22.99 -8.19 8.24
CA TYR A 146 24.09 -9.02 7.75
C TYR A 146 24.45 -10.08 8.81
N GLN A 147 24.12 -11.34 8.54
CA GLN A 147 24.31 -12.47 9.45
C GLN A 147 24.86 -13.69 8.68
N ASN A 148 25.77 -14.45 9.31
CA ASN A 148 26.35 -15.69 8.76
C ASN A 148 26.81 -15.59 7.30
N ASN A 149 27.60 -14.56 6.99
CA ASN A 149 28.14 -14.23 5.66
C ASN A 149 27.09 -13.85 4.58
N GLY A 150 25.82 -13.65 4.95
CA GLY A 150 24.76 -13.26 4.03
C GLY A 150 23.86 -12.15 4.58
N TYR A 151 22.90 -11.71 3.77
CA TYR A 151 21.82 -10.86 4.22
C TYR A 151 20.63 -11.72 4.63
N TRP A 152 20.01 -11.34 5.75
CA TRP A 152 18.81 -11.96 6.30
C TRP A 152 17.74 -10.90 6.59
N ILE A 153 16.50 -11.33 6.81
CA ILE A 153 15.36 -10.47 7.12
C ILE A 153 15.41 -10.09 8.61
N ALA A 154 15.48 -8.80 8.90
CA ALA A 154 15.54 -8.29 10.27
C ALA A 154 14.37 -8.80 11.12
N GLY A 155 14.65 -9.21 12.36
CA GLY A 155 13.62 -9.71 13.30
C GLY A 155 13.07 -11.11 13.04
N ARG A 156 13.47 -11.81 11.97
CA ARG A 156 13.06 -13.22 11.73
C ARG A 156 14.08 -14.18 12.36
N PRO A 157 13.64 -15.19 13.15
CA PRO A 157 14.57 -16.15 13.73
C PRO A 157 15.29 -16.95 12.63
N LEU A 158 16.60 -17.11 12.77
CA LEU A 158 17.38 -18.02 11.94
C LEU A 158 17.13 -19.46 12.38
N ALA A 159 16.97 -20.37 11.43
CA ALA A 159 17.03 -21.80 11.74
C ALA A 159 18.41 -22.15 12.32
N GLU A 160 18.44 -22.99 13.36
CA GLU A 160 19.63 -23.31 14.16
C GLU A 160 20.79 -23.84 13.31
N GLU A 161 20.49 -24.52 12.20
CA GLU A 161 21.47 -25.04 11.22
C GLU A 161 22.32 -23.95 10.54
N ASN A 162 21.86 -22.70 10.53
CA ASN A 162 22.54 -21.60 9.87
C ASN A 162 23.40 -20.76 10.81
N VAL A 163 23.45 -21.05 12.11
CA VAL A 163 24.26 -20.29 13.07
C VAL A 163 25.75 -20.58 12.81
N SER A 164 26.52 -19.57 12.38
CA SER A 164 27.96 -19.78 12.19
C SER A 164 28.61 -19.97 13.56
N VAL A 165 29.10 -21.18 13.83
CA VAL A 165 29.99 -21.42 14.96
C VAL A 165 31.25 -20.60 14.71
N LYS A 166 31.48 -19.56 15.53
CA LYS A 166 32.72 -18.77 15.48
C LYS A 166 33.89 -19.74 15.66
N ARG A 167 34.58 -20.10 14.57
CA ARG A 167 35.80 -20.89 14.63
C ARG A 167 36.86 -20.03 15.31
N TYR A 168 37.31 -20.45 16.48
CA TYR A 168 38.40 -19.79 17.20
C TYR A 168 39.63 -19.72 16.28
N LYS A 169 40.08 -18.51 15.97
CA LYS A 169 41.29 -18.29 15.18
C LYS A 169 42.47 -18.28 16.15
N ALA A 170 43.30 -19.32 16.10
CA ALA A 170 44.50 -19.39 16.93
C ALA A 170 45.34 -18.12 16.76
N PRO A 171 45.84 -17.52 17.86
CA PRO A 171 46.68 -16.34 17.78
C PRO A 171 47.91 -16.65 16.92
N LYS A 172 48.21 -15.78 15.95
CA LYS A 172 49.42 -15.90 15.14
C LYS A 172 50.61 -15.73 16.09
N GLY A 173 51.41 -16.77 16.26
CA GLY A 173 52.67 -16.68 16.99
C GLY A 173 53.52 -15.56 16.41
N GLN A 174 53.89 -14.60 17.26
CA GLN A 174 54.91 -13.61 16.93
C GLN A 174 56.22 -14.37 16.70
N ARG A 175 56.83 -14.17 15.52
CA ARG A 175 58.23 -14.50 15.23
C ARG A 175 58.93 -13.20 14.88
#